data_AF-A0A4Q3EJC8-F1
#
_entry.id   AF-A0A4Q3EJC8-F1
#
_cell.length_a   1.000
_cell.length_b   1.000
_cell.length_c   1.000
_cell.angle_alpha   90.00
_cell.angle_beta   90.00
_cell.angle_gamma   90.00
#
_symmetry.space_group_name_H-M   'P 1'
#
loop_
_entity.id
_entity.type
_entity.pdbx_description
1 polymer ?
#
loop_
_entity_poly.entity_id
_entity_poly.type
_entity_poly.pdbx_seq_one_letter_code
_entity_poly.pdbx_strand_id
1 'polypeptide(L)'
;MFTVPVIYLAYMRYVKKQVSWFPETDFLFKLSYNQWYIDRFYQNYLVKSVVWISRICYNFDRKVIDGFVNLLSKITQKLAIISDWIDRNLVDGLINFIAFRVRDVGSFARSFQTGKVQQYLLTMLLLVLGIYIFKILI
;
A
#
# COMPACT_ATOMS: atom_id res chain seq x y z
N MET A 1 -5.69 70.39 6.17
CA MET A 1 -5.42 71.43 7.19
C MET A 1 -5.15 70.86 8.60
N PHE A 2 -5.77 69.75 9.02
CA PHE A 2 -5.57 69.19 10.37
C PHE A 2 -4.29 68.37 10.61
N THR A 3 -3.55 68.00 9.57
CA THR A 3 -2.36 67.15 9.68
C THR A 3 -1.16 67.84 10.32
N VAL A 4 -0.92 69.11 9.98
CA VAL A 4 0.21 69.89 10.52
C VAL A 4 0.11 70.09 12.04
N PRO A 5 -1.05 70.46 12.61
CA PRO A 5 -1.24 70.52 14.07
C PRO A 5 -1.02 69.18 14.78
N VAL A 6 -1.51 68.07 14.20
CA VAL A 6 -1.40 66.74 14.80
C VAL A 6 0.07 66.29 14.89
N ILE A 7 0.85 66.52 13.83
CA ILE A 7 2.28 66.19 13.81
C ILE A 7 3.05 67.04 14.84
N TYR A 8 2.72 68.33 14.94
CA TYR A 8 3.34 69.22 15.93
C TYR A 8 3.07 68.76 17.37
N LEU A 9 1.83 68.34 17.67
CA LEU A 9 1.47 67.76 18.97
C LEU A 9 2.22 66.45 19.25
N ALA A 10 2.38 65.58 18.26
CA ALA A 10 3.19 64.37 18.39
C ALA A 10 4.66 64.70 18.71
N TYR A 11 5.25 65.66 18.00
CA TYR A 11 6.63 66.10 18.27
C TYR A 11 6.80 66.64 19.71
N MET A 12 5.86 67.45 20.20
CA MET A 12 5.89 67.96 21.57
C MET A 12 5.80 66.84 22.63
N ARG A 13 5.04 65.78 22.35
CA ARG A 13 4.87 64.63 23.24
C ARG A 13 6.09 63.70 23.24
N TYR A 14 6.53 63.26 22.06
CA TYR A 14 7.57 62.23 21.93
C TYR A 14 9.00 62.78 22.07
N VAL A 15 9.26 63.99 21.55
CA VAL A 15 10.62 64.58 21.54
C VAL A 15 10.83 65.51 22.72
N LYS A 16 9.94 66.49 22.91
CA LYS A 16 10.10 67.49 23.99
C LYS A 16 9.60 67.01 25.36
N LYS A 17 8.78 65.96 25.42
CA LYS A 17 8.22 65.35 26.65
C LYS A 17 7.50 66.34 27.59
N GLN A 18 7.03 67.47 27.08
CA GLN A 18 6.41 68.55 27.88
C GLN A 18 4.94 68.29 28.21
N VAL A 19 4.30 67.33 27.55
CA VAL A 19 2.86 67.06 27.64
C VAL A 19 2.64 65.60 28.02
N SER A 20 1.74 65.32 28.97
CA SER A 20 1.42 63.96 29.46
C SER A 20 -0.08 63.66 29.46
N TRP A 21 -0.84 64.24 28.52
CA TRP A 21 -2.31 64.12 28.47
C TRP A 21 -2.86 62.70 28.27
N PHE A 22 -2.03 61.74 27.81
CA PHE A 22 -2.42 60.34 27.65
C PHE A 22 -1.61 59.46 28.62
N PRO A 23 -2.17 59.12 29.80
CA PRO A 23 -1.53 58.20 30.72
C PRO A 23 -1.54 56.76 30.15
N GLU A 24 -0.41 56.07 30.23
CA GLU A 24 -0.21 54.70 29.73
C GLU A 24 -0.95 53.63 30.57
N THR A 25 -1.70 54.06 31.59
CA THR A 25 -2.47 53.20 32.48
C THR A 25 -3.92 53.02 32.04
N ASP A 26 -4.40 53.86 31.12
CA ASP A 26 -5.80 53.92 30.74
C ASP A 26 -6.24 52.68 29.94
N PHE A 27 -7.53 52.36 30.02
CA PHE A 27 -8.12 51.18 29.39
C PHE A 27 -7.92 51.18 27.87
N LEU A 28 -8.08 52.34 27.23
CA LEU A 28 -7.91 52.50 25.78
C LEU A 28 -6.46 52.25 25.35
N PHE A 29 -5.48 52.68 26.14
CA PHE A 29 -4.07 52.41 25.89
C PHE A 29 -3.78 50.91 25.98
N LYS A 30 -4.26 50.24 27.04
CA LYS A 30 -4.10 48.78 27.19
C LYS A 30 -4.78 48.00 26.06
N LEU A 31 -5.93 48.45 25.59
CA LEU A 31 -6.66 47.83 24.48
C LEU A 31 -5.90 47.97 23.16
N SER A 32 -5.42 49.17 22.85
CA SER A 32 -4.60 49.43 21.65
C SER A 32 -3.24 48.71 21.71
N TYR A 33 -2.58 48.73 22.87
CA TYR A 33 -1.30 48.06 23.10
C TYR A 33 -1.41 46.55 22.89
N ASN A 34 -2.53 45.96 23.32
CA ASN A 34 -2.81 44.53 23.16
C ASN A 34 -3.47 44.17 21.82
N GLN A 35 -3.36 45.03 20.80
CA GLN A 35 -3.91 44.79 19.46
C GLN A 35 -5.39 44.38 19.50
N TRP A 36 -6.15 45.03 20.39
CA TRP A 36 -7.58 44.76 20.61
C TRP A 36 -7.91 43.32 21.03
N TYR A 37 -6.91 42.55 21.49
CA TYR A 37 -7.04 41.14 21.86
C TYR A 37 -7.51 40.21 20.72
N ILE A 38 -7.63 40.72 19.49
CA ILE A 38 -8.13 39.99 18.32
C ILE A 38 -7.20 38.80 18.03
N ASP A 39 -5.89 39.04 18.05
CA ASP A 39 -4.89 38.00 17.79
C ASP A 39 -4.93 36.88 18.82
N ARG A 40 -5.14 37.23 20.10
CA ARG A 40 -5.28 36.23 21.17
C ARG A 40 -6.57 35.43 21.04
N PHE A 41 -7.67 36.09 20.68
CA PHE A 41 -8.93 35.39 20.42
C PHE A 41 -8.78 34.42 19.24
N TYR A 42 -8.22 34.89 18.13
CA TYR A 42 -7.99 34.09 16.94
C TYR A 42 -7.11 32.87 17.22
N GLN A 43 -5.94 33.06 17.83
CA GLN A 43 -5.04 31.96 18.16
C GLN A 43 -5.67 30.97 19.14
N ASN A 44 -6.32 31.45 20.19
CA ASN A 44 -6.73 30.58 21.28
C ASN A 44 -8.04 29.85 20.99
N TYR A 45 -8.98 30.48 20.28
CA TYR A 45 -10.29 29.90 20.01
C TYR A 45 -10.38 29.28 18.63
N LEU A 46 -9.91 29.96 17.58
CA LEU A 46 -10.03 29.45 16.21
C LEU A 46 -8.91 28.46 15.90
N VAL A 47 -7.65 28.89 16.01
CA VAL A 47 -6.51 28.05 15.61
C VAL A 47 -6.41 26.79 16.48
N LYS A 48 -6.48 26.91 17.81
CA LYS A 48 -6.39 25.73 18.69
C LYS A 48 -7.51 24.73 18.46
N SER A 49 -8.74 25.19 18.22
CA SER A 49 -9.87 24.29 17.95
C SER A 49 -9.68 23.53 16.65
N VAL A 50 -9.24 24.22 15.59
CA VAL A 50 -8.96 23.57 14.29
C VAL A 50 -7.82 22.55 14.42
N VAL A 51 -6.73 22.91 15.10
CA VAL A 51 -5.60 21.99 15.33
C VAL A 51 -6.04 20.79 16.18
N TRP A 52 -6.90 20.98 17.16
CA TRP A 52 -7.42 19.90 17.99
C TRP A 52 -8.27 18.91 17.17
N ILE A 53 -9.19 19.42 16.34
CA ILE A 53 -10.00 18.58 15.43
C ILE A 53 -9.09 17.84 14.44
N SER A 54 -8.11 18.53 13.86
CA SER A 54 -7.13 17.93 12.95
C SER A 54 -6.38 16.76 13.60
N ARG A 55 -5.96 16.89 14.86
CA ARG A 55 -5.31 15.81 15.61
C ARG A 55 -6.22 14.61 15.84
N ILE A 56 -7.52 14.83 16.04
CA ILE A 56 -8.50 13.75 16.18
C ILE A 56 -8.63 13.00 14.86
N CYS A 57 -8.83 13.73 13.75
CA CYS A 57 -8.91 13.12 12.42
C CYS A 57 -7.65 12.32 12.09
N TYR A 58 -6.47 12.88 12.35
CA TYR A 58 -5.19 12.20 12.15
C TYR A 58 -5.06 10.93 13.00
N ASN A 59 -5.48 10.99 14.27
CA ASN A 59 -5.41 9.81 15.13
C ASN A 59 -6.47 8.75 14.79
N PHE A 60 -7.61 9.16 14.21
CA PHE A 60 -8.61 8.24 13.68
C PHE A 60 -8.07 7.49 12.45
N ASP A 61 -7.53 8.22 11.48
CA ASP A 61 -6.93 7.66 10.26
C ASP A 61 -5.83 6.64 10.60
N ARG A 62 -4.82 7.04 11.39
CA ARG A 62 -3.73 6.15 11.80
C ARG A 62 -4.13 4.90 12.60
N LYS A 63 -5.23 4.95 13.34
CA LYS A 63 -5.63 3.79 14.18
C LYS A 63 -6.62 2.90 13.46
N VAL A 64 -7.60 3.51 12.83
CA VAL A 64 -8.73 2.80 12.23
C VAL A 64 -8.39 2.43 10.79
N ILE A 65 -8.00 3.40 9.96
CA ILE A 65 -7.77 3.18 8.53
C ILE A 65 -6.47 2.40 8.34
N ASP A 66 -5.36 2.89 8.87
CA ASP A 66 -4.08 2.16 8.78
C ASP A 66 -4.16 0.80 9.47
N GLY A 67 -4.85 0.71 10.61
CA GLY A 67 -5.05 -0.56 11.32
C GLY A 67 -5.79 -1.58 10.47
N PHE A 68 -6.86 -1.16 9.80
CA PHE A 68 -7.65 -2.00 8.91
C PHE A 68 -6.86 -2.45 7.68
N VAL A 69 -6.15 -1.53 7.02
CA VAL A 69 -5.31 -1.84 5.85
C VAL A 69 -4.20 -2.83 6.21
N ASN A 70 -3.54 -2.63 7.35
CA ASN A 70 -2.51 -3.55 7.84
C ASN A 70 -3.08 -4.94 8.17
N LEU A 71 -4.29 -5.00 8.72
CA LEU A 71 -4.96 -6.27 8.99
C LEU A 71 -5.29 -7.01 7.69
N LEU A 72 -5.86 -6.31 6.69
CA LEU A 72 -6.12 -6.87 5.37
C LEU A 72 -4.84 -7.39 4.71
N SER A 73 -3.76 -6.58 4.73
CA SER A 73 -2.46 -6.99 4.19
C SER A 73 -1.95 -8.28 4.84
N LYS A 74 -2.06 -8.41 6.17
CA LYS A 74 -1.67 -9.62 6.89
C LYS A 74 -2.53 -10.82 6.52
N ILE A 75 -3.84 -10.64 6.33
CA ILE A 75 -4.75 -11.72 5.92
C ILE A 75 -4.39 -12.19 4.51
N THR A 76 -4.24 -11.26 3.56
CA THR A 76 -3.88 -11.58 2.17
C THR A 76 -2.52 -12.29 2.10
N GLN A 77 -1.53 -11.83 2.85
CA GLN A 77 -0.21 -12.50 2.92
C GLN A 77 -0.33 -13.93 3.47
N LYS A 78 -1.12 -14.14 4.54
CA LYS A 78 -1.34 -15.49 5.08
C LYS A 78 -2.02 -16.41 4.07
N LEU A 79 -3.04 -15.90 3.36
CA LEU A 79 -3.71 -16.66 2.31
C LEU A 79 -2.78 -17.00 1.15
N ALA A 80 -1.92 -16.06 0.75
CA ALA A 80 -0.91 -16.30 -0.28
C ALA A 80 0.07 -17.42 0.15
N ILE A 81 0.57 -17.39 1.39
CA ILE A 81 1.45 -18.44 1.93
C ILE A 81 0.75 -19.80 1.93
N ILE A 82 -0.53 -19.84 2.33
CA ILE A 82 -1.31 -21.09 2.32
C ILE A 82 -1.49 -21.60 0.88
N SER A 83 -1.84 -20.73 -0.06
CA SER A 83 -1.99 -21.09 -1.47
C SER A 83 -0.68 -21.64 -2.04
N ASP A 84 0.43 -20.97 -1.75
CA ASP A 84 1.77 -21.34 -2.19
C ASP A 84 2.23 -22.67 -1.56
N TRP A 85 1.84 -22.93 -0.31
CA TRP A 85 2.07 -24.22 0.33
C TRP A 85 1.25 -25.35 -0.32
N ILE A 86 -0.02 -25.09 -0.67
CA ILE A 86 -0.87 -26.07 -1.36
C ILE A 86 -0.30 -26.39 -2.74
N ASP A 87 0.10 -25.37 -3.50
CA ASP A 87 0.66 -25.55 -4.85
C ASP A 87 1.93 -26.42 -4.80
N ARG A 88 2.90 -26.05 -3.95
CA ARG A 88 4.17 -26.77 -3.85
C ARG A 88 4.08 -28.19 -3.30
N ASN A 89 3.14 -28.47 -2.39
CA ASN A 89 3.06 -29.81 -1.78
C ASN A 89 2.07 -30.71 -2.49
N LEU A 90 0.91 -30.18 -2.87
CA LEU A 90 -0.16 -30.98 -3.47
C LEU A 90 -0.03 -30.97 -4.99
N VAL A 91 -0.01 -29.81 -5.62
CA VAL A 91 -0.06 -29.70 -7.08
C VAL A 91 1.25 -30.18 -7.70
N ASP A 92 2.38 -29.61 -7.29
CA ASP A 92 3.70 -30.02 -7.75
C ASP A 92 3.98 -31.49 -7.40
N GLY A 93 3.57 -31.95 -6.22
CA GLY A 93 3.71 -33.35 -5.81
C GLY A 93 2.97 -34.30 -6.75
N LEU A 94 1.70 -33.99 -7.07
CA LEU A 94 0.89 -34.78 -7.99
C LEU A 94 1.45 -34.75 -9.41
N ILE A 95 1.85 -33.58 -9.92
CA ILE A 95 2.42 -33.44 -11.26
C ILE A 95 3.73 -34.22 -11.37
N ASN A 96 4.61 -34.12 -10.37
CA ASN A 96 5.87 -34.87 -10.35
C ASN A 96 5.64 -36.37 -10.31
N PHE A 97 4.65 -36.85 -9.56
CA PHE A 97 4.26 -38.26 -9.54
C PHE A 97 3.77 -38.74 -10.91
N ILE A 98 2.90 -37.96 -11.57
CA ILE A 98 2.41 -38.28 -12.91
C ILE A 98 3.57 -38.28 -13.91
N ALA A 99 4.43 -37.26 -13.88
CA ALA A 99 5.59 -37.15 -14.75
C ALA A 99 6.55 -38.33 -14.58
N PHE A 100 6.77 -38.78 -13.34
CA PHE A 100 7.53 -39.98 -13.04
C PHE A 100 6.91 -41.22 -13.69
N ARG A 101 5.59 -41.44 -13.52
CA ARG A 101 4.89 -42.58 -14.13
C ARG A 101 4.90 -42.56 -15.65
N VAL A 102 4.71 -41.39 -16.26
CA VAL A 102 4.80 -41.23 -17.72
C VAL A 102 6.20 -41.54 -18.22
N ARG A 103 7.24 -41.10 -17.51
CA ARG A 103 8.64 -41.40 -17.86
C ARG A 103 8.92 -42.89 -17.79
N ASP A 104 8.44 -43.58 -16.75
CA ASP A 104 8.59 -45.03 -16.62
C ASP A 104 7.97 -45.76 -17.81
N VAL A 105 6.72 -45.44 -18.15
CA VAL A 105 6.03 -46.03 -19.30
C VAL A 105 6.76 -45.72 -20.62
N GLY A 106 7.22 -44.48 -20.79
CA GLY A 106 7.99 -44.08 -21.97
C GLY A 106 9.33 -44.82 -22.07
N SER A 107 10.01 -45.04 -20.95
CA SER A 107 11.26 -45.82 -20.90
C SER A 107 11.03 -47.29 -21.25
N PHE A 108 9.92 -47.86 -20.76
CA PHE A 108 9.50 -49.22 -21.09
C PHE A 108 9.17 -49.35 -22.57
N ALA A 109 8.36 -48.44 -23.13
CA ALA A 109 8.06 -48.41 -24.55
C ALA A 109 9.31 -48.24 -25.42
N ARG A 110 10.27 -47.41 -24.97
CA ARG A 110 11.56 -47.22 -25.65
C ARG A 110 12.40 -48.50 -25.64
N SER A 111 12.31 -49.33 -24.60
CA SER A 111 13.07 -50.59 -24.53
C SER A 111 12.72 -51.59 -25.64
N PHE A 112 11.49 -51.52 -26.19
CA PHE A 112 11.10 -52.31 -27.36
C PHE A 112 11.78 -51.85 -28.67
N GLN A 113 12.25 -50.59 -28.72
CA GLN A 113 13.00 -50.06 -29.86
C GLN A 113 14.50 -50.36 -29.67
N THR A 114 14.95 -51.52 -30.17
CA THR A 114 16.35 -51.99 -30.04
C THR A 114 17.32 -51.31 -31.02
N GLY A 115 16.85 -50.47 -31.94
CA GLY A 115 17.67 -49.73 -32.91
C GLY A 115 18.31 -50.59 -34.02
N LYS A 116 18.12 -51.91 -33.99
CA LYS A 116 18.64 -52.85 -35.01
C LYS A 116 17.62 -53.03 -36.13
N VAL A 117 17.99 -52.73 -37.37
CA VAL A 117 17.14 -52.85 -38.58
C VAL A 117 16.53 -54.27 -38.71
N GLN A 118 17.29 -55.30 -38.35
CA GLN A 118 16.84 -56.71 -38.39
C GLN A 118 15.62 -56.97 -37.48
N GLN A 119 15.58 -56.36 -36.29
CA GLN A 119 14.46 -56.52 -35.35
C GLN A 119 13.18 -55.88 -35.92
N TYR A 120 13.30 -54.72 -36.56
CA TYR A 120 12.16 -54.05 -37.20
C TYR A 120 11.56 -54.90 -38.33
N LEU A 121 12.41 -55.48 -39.19
CA LEU A 121 11.95 -56.36 -40.28
C LEU A 121 11.21 -57.60 -39.72
N LEU A 122 11.74 -58.22 -38.67
CA LEU A 122 11.08 -59.37 -38.01
C LEU A 122 9.73 -58.97 -37.39
N THR A 123 9.67 -57.80 -36.73
CA THR A 123 8.45 -57.34 -36.05
C THR A 123 7.36 -56.96 -37.06
N MET A 124 7.72 -56.32 -38.18
CA MET A 124 6.79 -56.05 -39.29
C MET A 124 6.22 -57.34 -39.89
N LEU A 125 7.07 -58.35 -40.13
CA LEU A 125 6.62 -59.64 -40.65
C LEU A 125 5.62 -60.32 -39.70
N LEU A 126 5.91 -60.35 -38.41
CA LEU A 126 5.02 -60.90 -37.39
C LEU A 126 3.67 -60.17 -37.31
N LEU A 127 3.68 -58.84 -37.40
CA LEU A 127 2.45 -58.03 -37.43
C LEU A 127 1.57 -58.38 -38.63
N VAL A 128 2.15 -58.46 -39.84
CA VAL A 128 1.41 -58.79 -41.07
C VAL A 128 0.82 -60.19 -40.99
N LEU A 129 1.61 -61.19 -40.56
CA LEU A 129 1.12 -62.56 -40.39
C LEU A 129 0.03 -62.65 -39.32
N GLY A 130 0.19 -61.94 -38.20
CA GLY A 130 -0.79 -61.90 -37.12
C GLY A 130 -2.12 -61.32 -37.58
N ILE A 131 -2.11 -60.18 -38.29
CA ILE A 131 -3.32 -59.58 -38.88
C ILE A 131 -3.98 -60.55 -39.86
N TYR A 132 -3.20 -61.21 -40.70
CA TYR A 132 -3.72 -62.15 -41.70
C TYR A 132 -4.42 -63.36 -41.05
N ILE A 133 -3.81 -63.94 -40.02
CA ILE A 133 -4.38 -65.05 -39.25
C ILE A 133 -5.65 -64.59 -38.52
N PHE A 134 -5.62 -63.43 -37.87
CA PHE A 134 -6.78 -62.89 -37.15
C PHE A 134 -7.97 -62.66 -38.08
N LYS A 135 -7.71 -62.13 -39.29
CA LYS A 135 -8.71 -61.91 -40.34
C LYS A 135 -9.24 -63.20 -40.99
N ILE A 136 -8.55 -64.33 -40.79
CA ILE A 136 -9.00 -65.65 -41.24
C ILE A 136 -9.81 -66.35 -40.15
N LEU A 137 -9.51 -66.07 -38.88
CA LEU A 137 -10.13 -66.69 -37.72
C LEU A 137 -11.43 -66.00 -37.29
N ILE A 138 -11.54 -64.69 -37.55
CA ILE A 138 -12.74 -63.86 -37.37
C ILE A 138 -13.40 -63.61 -38.73
#